data_AF-A0AAD5M2G9-F1
#
_entry.id   AF-A0AAD5M2G9-F1
#
_cell.length_a   1.000
_cell.length_b   1.000
_cell.length_c   1.000
_cell.angle_alpha   90.00
_cell.angle_beta   90.00
_cell.angle_gamma   90.00
#
_symmetry.space_group_name_H-M   'P 1'
#
loop_
_entity.id
_entity.type
_entity.pdbx_description
1 polymer ?
#
loop_
_entity_poly.entity_id
_entity_poly.type
_entity_poly.pdbx_seq_one_letter_code
_entity_poly.pdbx_strand_id
1 'polypeptide(L)'
;MVRPIARNLFNLIFVVDPSEKNSRNLMKIAYSFYVHEIPLRIGLIFALNDSKNVSGLDDSGVAILNLFNFLAVDSSYHEALQTVNEMLDTYRTDECMRTYLGQKTDYDNGRTAGADFLKRAAIGKAPKVLLNGYVLDDSGITGSVAEEVLDLTDISTCKAKTFTEFNQLTSAKKAQCLIEKMKYLRKAEDELTVPLTSWIVADLETEKGHTSWNHHKSDRYL
;
A
#
# COMPACT_ATOMS: atom_id res chain seq x y z
N MET A 1 -25.01 -19.58 16.82
CA MET A 1 -24.18 -18.50 17.40
C MET A 1 -23.01 -18.26 16.47
N VAL A 2 -22.98 -17.13 15.75
CA VAL A 2 -21.93 -16.83 14.76
C VAL A 2 -20.69 -16.33 15.50
N ARG A 3 -19.53 -16.95 15.22
CA ARG A 3 -18.25 -16.57 15.83
C ARG A 3 -17.84 -15.21 15.25
N PRO A 4 -17.51 -14.18 16.07
CA PRO A 4 -16.98 -12.92 15.56
C PRO A 4 -15.64 -13.18 14.87
N ILE A 5 -15.54 -12.76 13.61
CA ILE A 5 -14.34 -12.92 12.80
C ILE A 5 -13.59 -11.58 12.81
N ALA A 6 -12.42 -11.54 13.46
CA ALA A 6 -11.45 -10.45 13.31
C ALA A 6 -10.72 -10.66 11.98
N ARG A 7 -11.31 -10.18 10.89
CA ARG A 7 -10.65 -10.16 9.58
C ARG A 7 -10.63 -8.73 9.10
N ASN A 8 -9.46 -8.31 8.65
CA ASN A 8 -9.31 -7.12 7.84
C ASN A 8 -10.22 -7.26 6.60
N LEU A 9 -11.28 -6.44 6.52
CA LEU A 9 -12.31 -6.53 5.49
C LEU A 9 -11.92 -5.77 4.20
N PHE A 10 -10.86 -4.95 4.26
CA PHE A 10 -10.52 -4.03 3.20
C PHE A 10 -9.03 -4.08 2.90
N ASN A 11 -8.70 -4.54 1.69
CA ASN A 11 -7.36 -4.50 1.13
C ASN A 11 -7.26 -3.30 0.19
N LEU A 12 -6.29 -2.43 0.42
CA LEU A 12 -5.97 -1.30 -0.44
C LEU A 12 -4.59 -1.51 -1.06
N ILE A 13 -4.52 -1.64 -2.37
CA ILE A 13 -3.27 -1.91 -3.11
C ILE A 13 -2.95 -0.70 -3.97
N PHE A 14 -1.78 -0.12 -3.76
CA PHE A 14 -1.24 0.96 -4.56
C PHE A 14 -0.26 0.39 -5.58
N VAL A 15 -0.55 0.60 -6.86
CA VAL A 15 0.33 0.26 -7.97
C VAL A 15 0.93 1.55 -8.49
N VAL A 16 2.22 1.73 -8.29
CA VAL A 16 2.88 3.04 -8.44
C VAL A 16 4.20 2.91 -9.18
N ASP A 17 4.54 3.96 -9.91
CA ASP A 17 5.88 4.19 -10.43
C ASP A 17 6.50 5.35 -9.64
N PRO A 18 7.47 5.10 -8.74
CA PRO A 18 8.03 6.12 -7.86
C PRO A 18 8.77 7.24 -8.60
N SER A 19 9.11 7.04 -9.89
CA SER A 19 9.64 8.11 -10.73
C SER A 19 8.63 9.25 -10.95
N GLU A 20 7.34 8.92 -11.01
CA GLU A 20 6.26 9.86 -11.30
C GLU A 20 5.77 10.63 -10.06
N LYS A 21 5.48 11.92 -10.22
CA LYS A 21 5.02 12.77 -9.10
C LYS A 21 3.71 12.29 -8.46
N ASN A 22 2.73 11.86 -9.25
CA ASN A 22 1.44 11.41 -8.74
C ASN A 22 1.58 10.14 -7.88
N SER A 23 2.42 9.22 -8.32
CA SER A 23 2.78 8.01 -7.57
C SER A 23 3.46 8.32 -6.23
N ARG A 24 4.32 9.34 -6.18
CA ARG A 24 4.94 9.79 -4.91
C ARG A 24 3.90 10.27 -3.90
N ASN A 25 2.88 11.01 -4.35
CA ASN A 25 1.77 11.41 -3.48
C ASN A 25 1.02 10.20 -2.93
N LEU A 26 0.75 9.19 -3.76
CA LEU A 26 0.11 7.94 -3.32
C LEU A 26 0.96 7.17 -2.30
N MET A 27 2.28 7.14 -2.46
CA MET A 27 3.19 6.52 -1.50
C MET A 27 3.14 7.21 -0.13
N LYS A 28 2.99 8.54 -0.09
CA LYS A 28 2.79 9.29 1.16
C LYS A 28 1.45 8.99 1.80
N ILE A 29 0.38 8.93 1.01
CA ILE A 29 -0.95 8.57 1.50
C ILE A 29 -0.92 7.14 2.08
N ALA A 30 -0.28 6.19 1.39
CA ALA A 30 -0.12 4.82 1.87
C ALA A 30 0.64 4.77 3.21
N TYR A 31 1.72 5.53 3.35
CA TYR A 31 2.47 5.63 4.61
C TYR A 31 1.64 6.28 5.74
N SER A 32 0.91 7.35 5.43
CA SER A 32 0.02 8.02 6.38
C SER A 32 -1.08 7.08 6.90
N PHE A 33 -1.70 6.29 6.01
CA PHE A 33 -2.71 5.30 6.41
C PHE A 33 -2.13 4.23 7.35
N TYR A 34 -0.87 3.84 7.15
CA TYR A 34 -0.16 2.91 8.02
C TYR A 34 0.09 3.52 9.41
N VAL A 35 0.65 4.73 9.47
CA VAL A 35 0.94 5.43 10.74
C VAL A 35 -0.32 5.70 11.56
N HIS A 36 -1.42 6.01 10.90
CA HIS A 36 -2.71 6.27 11.54
C HIS A 36 -3.47 5.00 11.94
N GLU A 37 -2.89 3.82 11.72
CA GLU A 37 -3.47 2.52 12.06
C GLU A 37 -4.90 2.36 11.52
N ILE A 38 -5.15 2.88 10.32
CA ILE A 38 -6.46 2.73 9.68
C ILE A 38 -6.69 1.23 9.47
N PRO A 39 -7.89 0.68 9.79
CA PRO A 39 -8.17 -0.75 9.72
C PRO A 39 -8.29 -1.27 8.26
N LEU A 40 -7.24 -1.09 7.46
CA LEU A 40 -7.08 -1.48 6.07
C LEU A 40 -5.76 -2.25 5.94
N ARG A 41 -5.73 -3.27 5.09
CA ARG A 41 -4.47 -3.91 4.69
C ARG A 41 -3.89 -3.15 3.53
N ILE A 42 -2.73 -2.54 3.70
CA ILE A 42 -2.09 -1.71 2.68
C ILE A 42 -1.06 -2.56 1.94
N GLY A 43 -1.14 -2.57 0.60
CA GLY A 43 -0.17 -3.17 -0.29
C GLY A 43 0.44 -2.12 -1.20
N LEU A 44 1.73 -2.23 -1.50
CA LEU A 44 2.45 -1.36 -2.43
C LEU A 44 3.12 -2.24 -3.49
N ILE A 45 2.89 -1.91 -4.76
CA ILE A 45 3.46 -2.61 -5.91
C ILE A 45 4.16 -1.58 -6.79
N PHE A 46 5.46 -1.79 -7.00
CA PHE A 46 6.24 -0.97 -7.93
C PHE A 46 6.08 -1.48 -9.36
N ALA A 47 5.44 -0.68 -10.20
CA ALA A 47 5.22 -0.95 -11.61
C ALA A 47 6.30 -0.25 -12.45
N LEU A 48 7.37 -0.98 -12.74
CA LEU A 48 8.57 -0.45 -13.39
C LEU A 48 8.87 -1.17 -14.70
N ASN A 49 9.84 -0.66 -15.46
CA ASN A 49 10.32 -1.30 -16.68
C ASN A 49 11.03 -2.63 -16.37
N ASP A 50 10.51 -3.73 -16.92
CA ASP A 50 10.99 -5.11 -16.72
C ASP A 50 12.19 -5.51 -17.60
N SER A 51 12.73 -4.58 -18.39
CA SER A 51 13.83 -4.86 -19.30
C SER A 51 15.14 -5.10 -18.54
N LYS A 52 15.75 -6.30 -18.69
CA LYS A 52 17.02 -6.68 -18.02
C LYS A 52 18.23 -5.80 -18.35
N ASN A 53 18.15 -5.02 -19.42
CA ASN A 53 19.21 -4.12 -19.86
C ASN A 53 19.11 -2.72 -19.23
N VAL A 54 17.97 -2.41 -18.60
CA VAL A 54 17.73 -1.12 -17.96
C VAL A 54 18.25 -1.19 -16.54
N SER A 55 19.11 -0.24 -16.20
CA SER A 55 19.69 -0.05 -14.87
C SER A 55 19.07 1.16 -14.17
N GLY A 56 19.36 1.36 -12.89
CA GLY A 56 18.92 2.56 -12.18
C GLY A 56 19.56 3.86 -12.72
N LEU A 57 20.62 3.76 -13.53
CA LEU A 57 21.15 4.91 -14.28
C LEU A 57 20.21 5.33 -15.41
N ASP A 58 19.49 4.40 -16.01
CA ASP A 58 18.61 4.66 -17.14
C ASP A 58 17.19 5.02 -16.69
N ASP A 59 16.74 4.37 -15.62
CA ASP A 59 15.38 4.50 -15.06
C ASP A 59 15.45 4.84 -13.56
N SER A 60 14.96 6.03 -13.22
CA SER A 60 14.94 6.52 -11.83
C SER A 60 14.03 5.68 -10.93
N GLY A 61 12.97 5.08 -11.47
CA GLY A 61 12.10 4.18 -10.72
C GLY A 61 12.83 2.90 -10.30
N VAL A 62 13.69 2.35 -11.15
CA VAL A 62 14.56 1.20 -10.83
C VAL A 62 15.58 1.58 -9.75
N ALA A 63 16.16 2.77 -9.81
CA ALA A 63 17.07 3.24 -8.76
C ALA A 63 16.37 3.36 -7.40
N ILE A 64 15.14 3.86 -7.38
CA ILE A 64 14.34 3.99 -6.15
C ILE A 64 13.92 2.62 -5.60
N LEU A 65 13.55 1.67 -6.46
CA LEU A 65 13.28 0.28 -6.05
C LEU A 65 14.51 -0.34 -5.40
N ASN A 66 15.68 -0.18 -6.02
CA ASN A 66 16.94 -0.69 -5.47
C ASN A 66 17.25 -0.09 -4.11
N LEU A 67 17.04 1.23 -3.94
CA LEU A 67 17.19 1.90 -2.65
C LEU A 67 16.21 1.37 -1.62
N PHE A 68 14.94 1.23 -1.98
CA PHE A 68 13.92 0.70 -1.09
C PHE A 68 14.30 -0.71 -0.59
N ASN A 69 14.71 -1.58 -1.52
CA ASN A 69 15.14 -2.93 -1.20
C ASN A 69 16.42 -2.95 -0.37
N PHE A 70 17.37 -2.06 -0.64
CA PHE A 70 18.59 -1.89 0.15
C PHE A 70 18.27 -1.50 1.60
N LEU A 71 17.42 -0.48 1.78
CA LEU A 71 16.99 -0.04 3.11
C LEU A 71 16.23 -1.13 3.84
N ALA A 72 15.38 -1.89 3.13
CA ALA A 72 14.60 -2.98 3.70
C ALA A 72 15.43 -4.22 4.09
N VAL A 73 16.74 -4.27 3.81
CA VAL A 73 17.62 -5.34 4.32
C VAL A 73 17.86 -5.17 5.82
N ASP A 74 18.20 -3.95 6.23
CA ASP A 74 18.59 -3.66 7.62
C ASP A 74 17.45 -3.03 8.43
N SER A 75 16.37 -2.58 7.76
CA SER A 75 15.20 -1.96 8.38
C SER A 75 13.91 -2.63 7.95
N SER A 76 12.80 -2.28 8.61
CA SER A 76 11.48 -2.74 8.21
C SER A 76 10.99 -2.08 6.91
N TYR A 77 10.05 -2.71 6.19
CA TYR A 77 9.50 -2.14 4.95
C TYR A 77 8.83 -0.76 5.14
N HIS A 78 8.28 -0.48 6.33
CA HIS A 78 7.64 0.81 6.59
C HIS A 78 8.67 1.93 6.85
N GLU A 79 9.77 1.63 7.56
CA GLU A 79 10.89 2.56 7.75
C GLU A 79 11.62 2.82 6.42
N ALA A 80 11.79 1.79 5.60
CA ALA A 80 12.33 1.93 4.24
C ALA A 80 11.44 2.86 3.39
N LEU A 81 10.11 2.67 3.43
CA LEU A 81 9.16 3.53 2.70
C LEU A 81 9.20 4.97 3.20
N GLN A 82 9.28 5.18 4.51
CA GLN A 82 9.41 6.51 5.10
C GLN A 82 10.66 7.23 4.59
N THR A 83 11.81 6.56 4.70
CA THR A 83 13.11 7.11 4.30
C THR A 83 13.11 7.45 2.81
N VAL A 84 12.53 6.59 1.97
CA VAL A 84 12.38 6.86 0.53
C VAL A 84 11.51 8.08 0.28
N ASN A 85 10.37 8.21 0.97
CA ASN A 85 9.51 9.39 0.83
C ASN A 85 10.23 10.69 1.24
N GLU A 86 10.98 10.68 2.34
CA GLU A 86 11.78 11.83 2.81
C GLU A 86 12.89 12.20 1.80
N MET A 87 13.57 11.19 1.24
CA MET A 87 14.57 11.41 0.19
C MET A 87 13.94 11.97 -1.08
N LEU A 88 12.78 11.47 -1.50
CA LEU A 88 12.09 11.96 -2.71
C LEU A 88 11.53 13.38 -2.56
N ASP A 89 11.25 13.81 -1.34
CA ASP A 89 10.88 15.20 -1.04
C ASP A 89 12.08 16.15 -1.06
N THR A 90 13.21 15.69 -0.54
CA THR A 90 14.44 16.46 -0.44
C THR A 90 15.15 16.57 -1.79
N TYR A 91 15.31 15.44 -2.48
CA TYR A 91 15.99 15.33 -3.76
C TYR A 91 14.96 15.32 -4.87
N ARG A 92 14.50 16.53 -5.24
CA ARG A 92 13.66 16.73 -6.43
C ARG A 92 14.38 16.41 -7.75
N THR A 93 15.71 16.26 -7.72
CA THR A 93 16.56 16.04 -8.89
C THR A 93 17.02 14.58 -8.99
N ASP A 94 16.69 13.94 -10.12
CA ASP A 94 17.01 12.55 -10.44
C ASP A 94 18.52 12.24 -10.45
N GLU A 95 19.38 13.26 -10.51
CA GLU A 95 20.82 13.13 -10.72
C GLU A 95 21.58 12.49 -9.53
N CYS A 96 21.16 12.79 -8.29
CA CYS A 96 21.78 12.23 -7.09
C CYS A 96 21.46 10.73 -6.95
N MET A 97 20.20 10.36 -7.19
CA MET A 97 19.73 8.98 -7.12
C MET A 97 20.41 8.10 -8.18
N ARG A 98 20.54 8.61 -9.41
CA ARG A 98 21.21 7.88 -10.51
C ARG A 98 22.67 7.58 -10.20
N THR A 99 23.40 8.54 -9.62
CA THR A 99 24.85 8.41 -9.43
C THR A 99 25.22 7.34 -8.39
N TYR A 100 24.49 7.26 -7.28
CA TYR A 100 24.81 6.31 -6.19
C TYR A 100 24.06 4.98 -6.29
N LEU A 101 22.88 4.94 -6.91
CA LEU A 101 22.00 3.75 -6.93
C LEU A 101 21.79 3.18 -8.33
N GLY A 102 22.39 3.81 -9.35
CA GLY A 102 22.13 3.47 -10.73
C GLY A 102 22.94 2.30 -11.30
N GLN A 103 24.03 1.90 -10.63
CA GLN A 103 24.79 0.73 -11.06
C GLN A 103 23.93 -0.53 -10.92
N LYS A 104 24.25 -1.58 -11.69
CA LYS A 104 23.55 -2.85 -11.56
C LYS A 104 23.84 -3.43 -10.17
N THR A 105 22.82 -3.48 -9.32
CA THR A 105 22.92 -3.96 -7.94
C THR A 105 22.19 -5.29 -7.78
N ASP A 106 22.52 -6.01 -6.70
CA ASP A 106 21.81 -7.23 -6.29
C ASP A 106 20.44 -6.93 -5.66
N TYR A 107 20.09 -5.64 -5.52
CA TYR A 107 18.83 -5.17 -4.94
C TYR A 107 17.72 -4.97 -5.98
N ASP A 108 17.96 -5.28 -7.26
CA ASP A 108 16.94 -5.28 -8.33
C ASP A 108 16.04 -6.52 -8.24
N ASN A 109 15.31 -6.61 -7.12
CA ASN A 109 14.37 -7.69 -6.82
C ASN A 109 12.93 -7.16 -6.86
N GLY A 110 12.01 -7.97 -7.38
CA GLY A 110 10.57 -7.66 -7.40
C GLY A 110 10.09 -6.86 -8.61
N ARG A 111 11.00 -6.35 -9.46
CA ARG A 111 10.68 -5.60 -10.69
C ARG A 111 9.79 -6.39 -11.65
N THR A 112 10.18 -7.64 -11.94
CA THR A 112 9.41 -8.54 -12.80
C THR A 112 8.04 -8.88 -12.22
N ALA A 113 7.95 -9.03 -10.89
CA ALA A 113 6.68 -9.34 -10.23
C ALA A 113 5.66 -8.19 -10.38
N GLY A 114 6.10 -6.94 -10.21
CA GLY A 114 5.25 -5.77 -10.38
C GLY A 114 4.81 -5.56 -11.83
N ALA A 115 5.71 -5.75 -12.79
CA ALA A 115 5.37 -5.69 -14.22
C ALA A 115 4.42 -6.81 -14.64
N ASP A 116 4.63 -8.03 -14.15
CA ASP A 116 3.75 -9.16 -14.41
C ASP A 116 2.36 -8.97 -13.79
N PHE A 117 2.28 -8.33 -12.62
CA PHE A 117 1.00 -7.97 -12.00
C PHE A 117 0.17 -7.07 -12.94
N LEU A 118 0.76 -6.00 -13.47
CA LEU A 118 0.07 -5.12 -14.42
C LEU A 118 -0.38 -5.85 -15.69
N LYS A 119 0.50 -6.68 -16.26
CA LYS A 119 0.19 -7.47 -17.46
C LYS A 119 -0.97 -8.44 -17.22
N ARG A 120 -0.98 -9.13 -16.08
CA ARG A 120 -2.00 -10.13 -15.74
C ARG A 120 -3.32 -9.51 -15.31
N ALA A 121 -3.27 -8.41 -14.56
CA ALA A 121 -4.45 -7.75 -14.04
C ALA A 121 -5.20 -6.96 -15.12
N ALA A 122 -4.54 -6.63 -16.24
CA ALA A 122 -5.12 -5.87 -17.35
C ALA A 122 -5.76 -4.52 -16.93
N ILE A 123 -5.25 -3.92 -15.84
CA ILE A 123 -5.76 -2.69 -15.24
C ILE A 123 -5.19 -1.41 -15.88
N GLY A 124 -4.44 -1.56 -16.98
CA GLY A 124 -3.80 -0.45 -17.68
C GLY A 124 -2.42 -0.10 -17.12
N LYS A 125 -2.05 1.18 -17.21
CA LYS A 125 -0.77 1.71 -16.73
C LYS A 125 -0.91 2.29 -15.32
N ALA A 126 0.17 2.24 -14.55
CA ALA A 126 0.29 2.95 -13.27
C ALA A 126 0.18 4.48 -13.49
N PRO A 127 -0.19 5.26 -12.45
CA PRO A 127 -0.59 4.83 -11.11
C PRO A 127 -2.03 4.28 -11.05
N LYS A 128 -2.26 3.23 -10.25
CA LYS A 128 -3.58 2.66 -9.97
C LYS A 128 -3.75 2.32 -8.50
N VAL A 129 -4.95 2.50 -7.95
CA VAL A 129 -5.29 2.10 -6.59
C VAL A 129 -6.42 1.09 -6.65
N LEU A 130 -6.27 -0.05 -5.97
CA LEU A 130 -7.30 -1.09 -5.91
C LEU A 130 -7.85 -1.20 -4.49
N LEU A 131 -9.16 -1.09 -4.34
CA LEU A 131 -9.87 -1.39 -3.10
C LEU A 131 -10.59 -2.72 -3.27
N ASN A 132 -10.18 -3.75 -2.52
CA ASN A 132 -10.73 -5.11 -2.61
C ASN A 132 -10.77 -5.66 -4.05
N GLY A 133 -9.77 -5.30 -4.87
CA GLY A 133 -9.67 -5.71 -6.27
C GLY A 133 -10.41 -4.81 -7.26
N TYR A 134 -11.19 -3.84 -6.80
CA TYR A 134 -11.82 -2.82 -7.66
C TYR A 134 -10.85 -1.67 -7.91
N VAL A 135 -10.60 -1.34 -9.18
CA VAL A 135 -9.74 -0.20 -9.57
C VAL A 135 -10.50 1.10 -9.32
N LEU A 136 -9.97 1.94 -8.45
CA LEU A 136 -10.46 3.30 -8.27
C LEU A 136 -10.12 4.12 -9.52
N ASP A 137 -11.08 4.91 -9.99
CA ASP A 137 -10.92 5.69 -11.22
C ASP A 137 -9.88 6.81 -11.07
N ASP A 138 -9.45 7.38 -12.19
CA ASP A 138 -8.42 8.42 -12.20
C ASP A 138 -8.87 9.69 -11.45
N SER A 139 -10.19 9.93 -11.31
CA SER A 139 -10.72 10.99 -10.43
C SER A 139 -10.49 10.72 -8.95
N GLY A 140 -10.55 9.47 -8.49
CA GLY A 140 -10.18 9.08 -7.12
C GLY A 140 -8.66 9.07 -6.88
N ILE A 141 -7.86 9.07 -7.93
CA ILE A 141 -6.39 8.97 -7.90
C ILE A 141 -5.70 10.32 -8.13
N THR A 142 -6.35 11.28 -8.80
CA THR A 142 -5.88 12.67 -8.82
C THR A 142 -5.76 13.16 -7.40
N GLY A 143 -4.52 13.44 -6.96
CA GLY A 143 -4.21 13.87 -5.60
C GLY A 143 -5.13 14.97 -5.08
N SER A 144 -5.72 15.78 -5.96
CA SER A 144 -6.73 16.78 -5.60
C SER A 144 -7.97 16.20 -4.92
N VAL A 145 -8.57 15.09 -5.36
CA VAL A 145 -9.84 14.60 -4.79
C VAL A 145 -9.59 13.82 -3.49
N ALA A 146 -8.51 13.05 -3.42
CA ALA A 146 -8.12 12.36 -2.19
C ALA A 146 -7.65 13.35 -1.10
N GLU A 147 -6.87 14.37 -1.46
CA GLU A 147 -6.49 15.47 -0.54
C GLU A 147 -7.69 16.35 -0.16
N GLU A 148 -8.65 16.59 -1.06
CA GLU A 148 -9.83 17.41 -0.76
C GLU A 148 -10.83 16.70 0.15
N VAL A 149 -10.98 15.37 0.04
CA VAL A 149 -11.92 14.60 0.85
C VAL A 149 -11.31 14.12 2.17
N LEU A 150 -10.02 13.78 2.22
CA LEU A 150 -9.36 13.33 3.45
C LEU A 150 -7.83 13.60 3.42
N ASP A 151 -7.44 14.84 3.68
CA ASP A 151 -6.03 15.21 3.83
C ASP A 151 -5.43 14.60 5.11
N LEU A 152 -4.67 13.51 4.97
CA LEU A 152 -3.98 12.86 6.09
C LEU A 152 -2.46 13.14 6.11
N THR A 153 -2.02 14.21 5.46
CA THR A 153 -0.60 14.56 5.41
C THR A 153 -0.05 15.00 6.78
N ASP A 154 -0.92 15.49 7.67
CA ASP A 154 -0.54 15.90 9.02
C ASP A 154 -0.54 14.68 9.97
N ILE A 155 0.58 14.49 10.66
CA ILE A 155 0.79 13.43 11.66
C ILE A 155 0.85 13.97 13.09
N SER A 156 0.60 15.28 13.28
CA SER A 156 0.68 15.92 14.60
C SER A 156 -0.50 15.51 15.51
N THR A 157 -0.23 15.44 16.82
CA THR A 157 -1.26 15.08 17.79
C THR A 157 -2.36 16.14 17.88
N CYS A 158 -3.61 15.69 18.01
CA CYS A 158 -4.78 16.55 18.08
C CYS A 158 -4.79 17.36 19.38
N LYS A 159 -4.51 18.66 19.27
CA LYS A 159 -4.52 19.58 20.43
C LYS A 159 -5.91 20.13 20.77
N ALA A 160 -6.87 20.04 19.85
CA ALA A 160 -8.20 20.62 20.03
C ALA A 160 -9.05 19.80 21.02
N LYS A 161 -9.52 20.47 22.08
CA LYS A 161 -10.40 19.86 23.10
C LYS A 161 -11.86 20.25 22.91
N THR A 162 -12.13 21.41 22.31
CA THR A 162 -13.48 21.93 22.09
C THR A 162 -13.86 21.95 20.61
N PHE A 163 -15.17 21.97 20.32
CA PHE A 163 -15.68 22.06 18.94
C PHE A 163 -15.26 23.36 18.24
N THR A 164 -15.17 24.46 19.00
CA THR A 164 -14.76 25.77 18.48
C THR A 164 -13.30 25.76 18.04
N GLU A 165 -12.41 25.17 18.84
CA GLU A 165 -11.00 24.96 18.48
C GLU A 165 -10.88 24.03 17.26
N PHE A 166 -11.69 22.97 17.21
CA PHE A 166 -11.70 22.04 16.08
C PHE A 166 -12.09 22.71 14.77
N ASN A 167 -13.10 23.59 14.78
CA ASN A 167 -13.52 24.31 13.57
C ASN A 167 -12.47 25.27 13.02
N GLN A 168 -11.58 25.76 13.87
CA GLN A 168 -10.48 26.66 13.50
C GLN A 168 -9.26 25.92 12.91
N LEU A 169 -9.23 24.59 12.95
CA LEU A 169 -8.14 23.79 12.37
C LEU A 169 -8.19 23.76 10.83
N THR A 170 -7.02 23.55 10.24
CA THR A 170 -6.87 23.23 8.80
C THR A 170 -7.47 21.86 8.48
N SER A 171 -7.80 21.62 7.20
CA SER A 171 -8.39 20.34 6.76
C SER A 171 -7.57 19.13 7.19
N ALA A 172 -6.25 19.18 7.02
CA ALA A 172 -5.32 18.14 7.47
C ALA A 172 -5.43 17.85 8.98
N LYS A 173 -5.43 18.90 9.82
CA LYS A 173 -5.54 18.78 11.28
C LYS A 173 -6.92 18.33 11.74
N LYS A 174 -7.97 18.70 11.02
CA LYS A 174 -9.33 18.21 11.28
C LYS A 174 -9.42 16.73 11.04
N ALA A 175 -8.94 16.25 9.89
CA ALA A 175 -8.91 14.83 9.57
C ALA A 175 -8.09 14.04 10.60
N GLN A 176 -6.93 14.57 11.00
CA GLN A 176 -6.09 13.96 12.04
C GLN A 176 -6.79 13.88 13.40
N CYS A 177 -7.41 14.98 13.84
CA CYS A 177 -8.21 15.00 15.07
C CYS A 177 -9.40 14.03 15.04
N LEU A 178 -10.02 13.84 13.87
CA LEU A 178 -11.10 12.88 13.71
C LEU A 178 -10.58 11.45 13.83
N ILE A 179 -9.48 11.11 13.15
CA ILE A 179 -8.87 9.77 13.22
C ILE A 179 -8.44 9.41 14.65
N GLU A 180 -7.76 10.32 15.34
CA GLU A 180 -7.30 10.08 16.72
C GLU A 180 -8.46 9.87 17.70
N LYS A 181 -9.59 10.55 17.47
CA LYS A 181 -10.79 10.44 18.32
C LYS A 181 -11.79 9.40 17.85
N MET A 182 -11.66 8.90 16.62
CA MET A 182 -12.51 7.83 16.09
C MET A 182 -12.14 6.52 16.78
N LYS A 183 -13.04 6.06 17.65
CA LYS A 183 -12.96 4.72 18.24
C LYS A 183 -13.44 3.70 17.22
N TYR A 184 -12.53 3.19 16.41
CA TYR A 184 -12.78 1.97 15.66
C TYR A 184 -12.94 0.80 16.64
N LEU A 185 -13.80 -0.16 16.31
CA LEU A 185 -13.86 -1.44 17.01
C LEU A 185 -12.57 -2.22 16.67
N ARG A 186 -11.49 -1.95 17.41
CA ARG A 186 -10.25 -2.72 17.36
C ARG A 186 -10.26 -3.72 18.50
N LYS A 187 -10.34 -5.01 18.17
CA LYS A 187 -10.02 -6.06 19.13
C LYS A 187 -8.49 -6.16 19.12
N ALA A 188 -7.85 -5.88 20.25
CA ALA A 188 -6.40 -5.99 20.40
C ALA A 188 -5.93 -7.36 19.88
N GLU A 189 -5.10 -7.35 18.84
CA GLU A 189 -4.42 -8.55 18.36
C GLU A 189 -3.18 -8.70 19.25
N ASP A 190 -3.12 -9.78 20.03
CA ASP A 190 -1.83 -10.34 20.42
C ASP A 190 -1.12 -10.76 19.12
N GLU A 191 0.14 -10.37 18.94
CA GLU A 191 0.99 -10.77 17.81
C GLU A 191 1.11 -12.31 17.76
N LEU A 192 0.20 -12.95 17.02
CA LEU A 192 0.26 -14.37 16.72
C LEU A 192 0.29 -14.54 15.21
N THR A 193 1.49 -14.79 14.68
CA THR A 193 1.69 -15.34 13.33
C THR A 193 1.07 -16.73 13.27
N VAL A 194 -0.13 -16.84 12.69
CA VAL A 194 -0.77 -18.12 12.35
C VAL A 194 -0.48 -18.41 10.86
N PRO A 195 -0.08 -19.64 10.49
CA PRO A 195 0.15 -19.98 9.08
C PRO A 195 -1.13 -19.79 8.26
N LEU A 196 -1.00 -19.03 7.16
CA LEU A 196 -2.13 -18.63 6.33
C LEU A 196 -2.78 -19.86 5.69
N THR A 197 -4.10 -20.00 5.89
CA THR A 197 -4.94 -21.01 5.23
C THR A 197 -4.95 -20.81 3.72
N SER A 198 -4.73 -21.90 2.99
CA SER A 198 -4.82 -21.98 1.53
C SER A 198 -6.15 -21.44 1.00
N TRP A 199 -6.10 -20.54 0.03
CA TRP A 199 -7.28 -20.05 -0.69
C TRP A 199 -7.59 -21.02 -1.82
N ILE A 200 -8.68 -21.78 -1.69
CA ILE A 200 -9.25 -22.53 -2.81
C ILE A 200 -10.28 -21.63 -3.48
N VAL A 201 -9.97 -21.18 -4.70
CA VAL A 201 -10.96 -20.60 -5.60
C VAL A 201 -11.75 -21.76 -6.18
N ALA A 202 -12.95 -22.00 -5.65
CA ALA A 202 -13.90 -22.94 -6.21
C ALA A 202 -15.07 -22.15 -6.79
N ASP A 203 -15.33 -22.38 -8.07
CA ASP A 203 -16.51 -21.86 -8.75
C ASP A 203 -17.75 -22.59 -8.22
N LEU A 204 -18.59 -21.86 -7.49
CA LEU A 204 -19.78 -22.37 -6.80
C LEU A 204 -20.97 -22.61 -7.71
N GLU A 205 -20.87 -22.28 -9.01
CA GLU A 205 -21.95 -22.49 -9.98
C GLU A 205 -21.78 -23.81 -10.78
N THR A 206 -20.61 -24.46 -10.68
CA THR A 206 -20.33 -25.71 -11.38
C THR A 206 -20.38 -26.93 -10.45
N GLU A 207 -20.96 -28.05 -10.91
CA GLU A 207 -21.09 -29.31 -10.14
C GLU A 207 -19.76 -29.81 -9.51
N LYS A 208 -18.62 -29.48 -10.14
CA LYS A 208 -17.27 -29.78 -9.64
C LYS A 208 -16.86 -28.92 -8.42
N GLY A 209 -17.35 -27.68 -8.30
CA GLY A 209 -17.15 -26.83 -7.13
C GLY A 209 -17.96 -27.29 -5.92
N HIS A 210 -19.16 -27.84 -6.15
CA HIS A 210 -20.01 -28.37 -5.07
C HIS A 210 -19.42 -29.63 -4.42
N THR A 211 -18.81 -30.51 -5.22
CA THR A 211 -18.25 -31.79 -4.73
C THR A 211 -16.94 -31.62 -3.96
N SER A 212 -16.08 -30.70 -4.38
CA SER A 212 -14.81 -30.38 -3.69
C SER A 212 -15.02 -29.77 -2.29
N TRP A 213 -16.10 -29.02 -2.08
CA TRP A 213 -16.43 -28.47 -0.76
C TRP A 213 -16.90 -29.53 0.24
N ASN A 214 -17.59 -30.58 -0.23
CA ASN A 214 -18.17 -31.61 0.64
C ASN A 214 -17.13 -32.62 1.15
N HIS A 215 -16.11 -32.98 0.36
CA HIS A 215 -15.03 -33.86 0.83
C HIS A 215 -14.21 -33.22 1.96
N HIS A 216 -13.96 -31.92 1.91
CA HIS A 216 -13.10 -31.24 2.89
C HIS A 216 -13.77 -30.97 4.26
N LYS A 217 -15.07 -31.23 4.39
CA LYS A 217 -15.76 -31.21 5.69
C LYS A 217 -15.59 -32.51 6.49
N SER A 218 -15.30 -33.63 5.81
CA SER A 218 -15.12 -34.94 6.47
C SER A 218 -13.80 -35.00 7.25
N ASP A 219 -12.73 -34.39 6.73
CA ASP A 219 -11.37 -34.56 7.27
C ASP A 219 -10.99 -33.58 8.39
N ARG A 220 -11.96 -32.82 8.93
CA ARG A 220 -11.72 -31.84 10.01
C ARG A 220 -12.40 -32.17 11.35
N TYR A 221 -12.88 -33.41 11.50
CA TYR A 221 -13.47 -33.90 12.75
C TYR A 221 -12.86 -35.24 13.22
N LEU A 222 -11.54 -35.41 13.02
CA LEU A 222 -10.70 -36.36 13.75
C LEU A 222 -9.43 -35.65 14.21
#